data_AF-A0A0Q9XX97-F1
#
_entry.id   AF-A0A0Q9XX97-F1
#
_cell.length_a   1.000
_cell.length_b   1.000
_cell.length_c   1.000
_cell.angle_alpha   90.00
_cell.angle_beta   90.00
_cell.angle_gamma   90.00
#
_symmetry.space_group_name_H-M   'P 1'
#
loop_
_entity.id
_entity.type
_entity.pdbx_description
1 polymer ?
#
loop_
_entity_poly.entity_id
_entity_poly.type
_entity_poly.pdbx_seq_one_letter_code
_entity_poly.pdbx_strand_id
1 'polypeptide(L)'
;MVSKILQSLAPTPVRPNGGIYFVPDSHTVGLNKLVSFTSALENSEGFKIPVVNTYDNKQMVNKKLTEHLETILLECRSSENLRKSQVKDLVNHANAVIKDYKNYKNIVQNESYFFEDKILLIKSEVMKLIDNME
;
A
#
# COMPACT_ATOMS: atom_id res chain seq x y z
N MET A 1 -12.97 -10.05 4.79
CA MET A 1 -13.21 -10.20 3.33
C MET A 1 -12.95 -8.89 2.59
N VAL A 2 -13.66 -7.80 2.90
CA VAL A 2 -13.47 -6.45 2.31
C VAL A 2 -12.00 -6.00 2.29
N SER A 3 -11.31 -6.09 3.43
CA SER A 3 -9.88 -5.72 3.53
C SER A 3 -8.98 -6.51 2.57
N LYS A 4 -9.22 -7.81 2.37
CA LYS A 4 -8.45 -8.63 1.41
C LYS A 4 -8.71 -8.22 -0.04
N ILE A 5 -9.95 -7.85 -0.37
CA ILE A 5 -10.29 -7.33 -1.71
C ILE A 5 -9.63 -5.97 -1.90
N LEU A 6 -9.70 -5.08 -0.91
CA LEU A 6 -9.05 -3.78 -0.97
C LEU A 6 -7.53 -3.92 -1.18
N GLN A 7 -6.87 -4.81 -0.43
CA GLN A 7 -5.43 -5.08 -0.57
C GLN A 7 -5.03 -5.58 -1.97
N SER A 8 -5.93 -6.16 -2.75
CA SER A 8 -5.62 -6.58 -4.13
C SER A 8 -5.72 -5.44 -5.16
N LEU A 9 -6.13 -4.23 -4.72
CA LEU A 9 -6.29 -3.04 -5.55
C LEU A 9 -5.13 -2.05 -5.39
N ALA A 10 -3.98 -2.49 -4.88
CA ALA A 10 -2.83 -1.62 -4.60
C ALA A 10 -3.16 -0.37 -3.75
N PRO A 11 -3.83 -0.53 -2.60
CA PRO A 11 -4.33 0.60 -1.82
C PRO A 11 -3.18 1.30 -1.08
N THR A 12 -3.09 2.63 -1.18
CA THR A 12 -2.23 3.43 -0.31
C THR A 12 -3.10 4.09 0.77
N PRO A 13 -2.90 3.81 2.07
CA PRO A 13 -3.69 4.41 3.12
C PRO A 13 -3.40 5.92 3.24
N VAL A 14 -4.46 6.73 3.27
CA VAL A 14 -4.34 8.18 3.48
C VAL A 14 -4.30 8.53 4.97
N ARG A 15 -4.92 7.70 5.81
CA ARG A 15 -4.98 7.85 7.27
C ARG A 15 -4.43 6.61 7.98
N PRO A 16 -3.81 6.76 9.17
CA PRO A 16 -3.27 5.63 9.95
C PRO A 16 -4.32 4.58 10.30
N ASN A 17 -5.54 5.01 10.63
CA ASN A 17 -6.63 4.13 11.05
C ASN A 17 -7.40 3.50 9.86
N GLY A 18 -6.95 3.73 8.62
CA GLY A 18 -7.65 3.27 7.41
C GLY A 18 -8.89 4.10 7.05
N GLY A 19 -9.72 3.54 6.17
CA GLY A 19 -11.00 4.14 5.72
C GLY A 19 -10.92 5.06 4.50
N ILE A 20 -9.76 5.66 4.22
CA ILE A 20 -9.52 6.43 2.99
C ILE A 20 -8.23 5.91 2.35
N TYR A 21 -8.32 5.56 1.07
CA TYR A 21 -7.23 4.96 0.32
C TYR A 21 -7.10 5.62 -1.05
N PHE A 22 -5.87 5.86 -1.48
CA PHE A 22 -5.59 6.01 -2.91
C PHE A 22 -5.55 4.63 -3.54
N VAL A 23 -6.10 4.53 -4.75
CA VAL A 23 -6.15 3.30 -5.55
C VAL A 23 -5.76 3.68 -6.98
N PRO A 24 -4.84 2.97 -7.64
CA PRO A 24 -4.45 3.28 -9.01
C PRO A 24 -5.61 3.08 -9.97
N ASP A 25 -5.68 3.91 -11.01
CA ASP A 25 -6.76 3.85 -12.01
C ASP A 25 -6.80 2.52 -12.77
N SER A 26 -5.67 1.81 -12.87
CA SER A 26 -5.61 0.44 -13.42
C SER A 26 -6.54 -0.55 -12.69
N HIS A 27 -6.92 -0.25 -11.45
CA HIS A 27 -7.82 -1.06 -10.62
C HIS A 27 -9.26 -0.52 -10.56
N THR A 28 -9.64 0.46 -11.39
CA THR A 28 -10.97 1.09 -11.37
C THR A 28 -12.12 0.08 -11.47
N VAL A 29 -12.01 -0.97 -12.29
CA VAL A 29 -13.04 -2.01 -12.41
C VAL A 29 -13.20 -2.79 -11.10
N GLY A 30 -12.09 -3.15 -10.45
CA GLY A 30 -12.11 -3.84 -9.16
C GLY A 30 -12.66 -2.95 -8.04
N LEU A 31 -12.28 -1.67 -8.04
CA LEU A 31 -12.77 -0.69 -7.09
C LEU A 31 -14.28 -0.47 -7.21
N ASN A 32 -14.83 -0.41 -8.43
CA ASN A 32 -16.28 -0.34 -8.64
C ASN A 32 -16.99 -1.54 -8.02
N LYS A 33 -16.48 -2.75 -8.25
CA LYS A 33 -17.05 -3.98 -7.67
C LYS A 33 -16.99 -3.97 -6.14
N LEU A 34 -15.88 -3.52 -5.57
CA LEU A 34 -15.72 -3.38 -4.13
C LEU A 34 -16.74 -2.41 -3.55
N VAL A 35 -16.90 -1.23 -4.15
CA VAL A 35 -17.89 -0.23 -3.74
C VAL A 35 -19.31 -0.80 -3.81
N SER A 36 -19.70 -1.42 -4.93
CA SER A 36 -21.01 -2.05 -5.07
C SER A 36 -21.25 -3.16 -4.03
N PHE A 37 -20.23 -3.97 -3.76
CA PHE A 37 -20.30 -5.01 -2.73
C PHE A 37 -20.49 -4.41 -1.34
N THR A 38 -19.70 -3.39 -0.97
CA THR A 38 -19.84 -2.73 0.34
C THR A 38 -21.22 -2.07 0.46
N SER A 39 -21.71 -1.37 -0.56
CA SER A 39 -23.03 -0.74 -0.52
C SER A 39 -24.20 -1.72 -0.43
N ALA A 40 -23.99 -3.01 -0.71
CA ALA A 40 -25.00 -4.04 -0.57
C ALA A 40 -25.07 -4.64 0.86
N LEU A 41 -24.09 -4.34 1.72
CA LEU A 41 -24.06 -4.81 3.10
C LEU A 41 -24.80 -3.82 4.02
N GLU A 42 -25.55 -4.36 4.99
CA GLU A 42 -26.31 -3.57 5.96
C GLU A 42 -25.38 -2.66 6.79
N ASN A 43 -25.81 -1.41 7.01
CA ASN A 43 -25.08 -0.40 7.79
C ASN A 43 -23.65 -0.11 7.28
N SER A 44 -23.42 -0.17 5.96
CA SER A 44 -22.13 0.19 5.40
C SER A 44 -22.23 0.99 4.09
N GLU A 45 -21.18 1.75 3.82
CA GLU A 45 -21.08 2.62 2.66
C GLU A 45 -19.67 2.57 2.06
N GLY A 46 -19.60 2.82 0.76
CA GLY A 46 -18.36 2.90 0.01
C GLY A 46 -18.48 3.99 -1.04
N PHE A 47 -17.47 4.84 -1.14
CA PHE A 47 -17.44 5.91 -2.13
C PHE A 47 -16.16 5.82 -2.95
N LYS A 48 -16.31 6.04 -4.26
CA LYS A 48 -15.19 6.25 -5.17
C LYS A 48 -15.18 7.70 -5.60
N ILE A 49 -14.10 8.41 -5.29
CA ILE A 49 -13.93 9.81 -5.66
C ILE A 49 -12.71 9.89 -6.61
N PRO A 50 -12.88 10.38 -7.85
CA PRO A 50 -11.74 10.56 -8.75
C PRO A 50 -10.83 11.68 -8.23
N VAL A 51 -9.53 11.44 -8.24
CA VAL A 51 -8.53 12.46 -7.91
C VAL A 51 -8.19 13.22 -9.19
N VAL A 52 -8.49 14.53 -9.22
CA VAL A 52 -8.18 15.38 -10.38
C VAL A 52 -6.67 15.51 -10.54
N ASN A 53 -6.17 15.40 -11.77
CA ASN A 53 -4.75 15.50 -12.08
C ASN A 53 -4.25 16.96 -11.99
N THR A 54 -4.01 17.42 -10.76
CA THR A 54 -3.35 18.69 -10.45
C THR A 54 -2.00 18.43 -9.79
N TYR A 55 -1.14 19.44 -9.77
CA TYR A 55 0.15 19.37 -9.07
C TYR A 55 -0.05 19.02 -7.58
N ASP A 56 -0.93 19.72 -6.88
CA ASP A 56 -1.16 19.52 -5.45
C ASP A 56 -1.67 18.12 -5.12
N ASN A 57 -2.57 17.57 -5.95
CA ASN A 57 -3.09 16.21 -5.76
C ASN A 57 -2.01 15.15 -6.01
N LYS A 58 -1.13 15.36 -7.00
CA LYS A 58 0.05 14.49 -7.21
C LYS A 58 0.97 14.53 -6.00
N GLN A 59 1.26 15.72 -5.47
CA GLN A 59 2.08 15.88 -4.26
C GLN A 59 1.45 15.21 -3.05
N MET A 60 0.13 15.28 -2.90
CA MET A 60 -0.59 14.56 -1.84
C MET A 60 -0.46 13.04 -1.98
N VAL A 61 -0.63 12.50 -3.19
CA VAL A 61 -0.47 11.07 -3.48
C VAL A 61 0.95 10.61 -3.18
N ASN A 62 1.94 11.34 -3.68
CA ASN A 62 3.37 11.12 -3.44
C ASN A 62 3.71 11.06 -1.95
N LYS A 63 3.26 12.07 -1.19
CA LYS A 63 3.44 12.12 0.26
C LYS A 63 2.90 10.86 0.94
N LYS A 64 1.68 10.41 0.58
CA LYS A 64 1.07 9.22 1.19
C LYS A 64 1.75 7.91 0.79
N LEU A 65 2.23 7.80 -0.45
CA LEU A 65 3.08 6.68 -0.87
C LEU A 65 4.37 6.62 -0.06
N THR A 66 5.03 7.78 0.14
CA THR A 66 6.26 7.88 0.95
C THR A 66 6.01 7.46 2.38
N GLU A 67 5.01 8.05 3.03
CA GLU A 67 4.63 7.70 4.42
C GLU A 67 4.33 6.21 4.55
N HIS A 68 3.66 5.60 3.56
CA HIS A 68 3.36 4.18 3.59
C HIS A 68 4.63 3.33 3.50
N LEU A 69 5.52 3.61 2.56
CA LEU A 69 6.78 2.88 2.40
C LEU A 69 7.69 3.03 3.63
N GLU A 70 7.74 4.22 4.23
CA GLU A 70 8.50 4.45 5.46
C GLU A 70 7.94 3.67 6.64
N THR A 71 6.62 3.58 6.76
CA THR A 71 5.95 2.76 7.78
C THR A 71 6.35 1.29 7.63
N ILE A 72 6.27 0.74 6.42
CA ILE A 72 6.67 -0.65 6.14
C ILE A 72 8.15 -0.88 6.44
N LEU A 73 9.02 0.05 6.04
CA LEU A 73 10.45 -0.05 6.32
C LEU A 73 10.72 -0.05 7.83
N LEU A 74 10.03 0.80 8.58
CA LEU A 74 10.13 0.85 10.04
C LEU A 74 9.68 -0.47 10.67
N GLU A 75 8.51 -1.00 10.26
CA GLU A 75 8.00 -2.29 10.72
C GLU A 75 8.99 -3.43 10.47
N CYS A 76 9.62 -3.45 9.28
CA CYS A 76 10.65 -4.43 8.94
C CYS A 76 11.90 -4.32 9.82
N ARG A 77 12.27 -3.11 10.24
CA ARG A 77 13.43 -2.88 11.13
C ARG A 77 13.14 -3.16 12.60
N SER A 78 11.90 -2.92 13.05
CA SER A 78 11.50 -3.08 14.46
C SER A 78 10.99 -4.48 14.80
N SER A 79 11.41 -5.51 14.05
CA SER A 79 10.82 -6.85 14.05
C SER A 79 11.44 -7.83 15.06
N GLU A 80 12.36 -7.38 15.92
CA GLU A 80 13.27 -8.23 16.72
C GLU A 80 12.59 -9.22 17.69
N ASN A 81 11.27 -9.15 17.86
CA ASN A 81 10.50 -10.04 18.75
C ASN A 81 9.24 -10.64 18.11
N LEU A 82 9.14 -10.61 16.78
CA LEU A 82 7.99 -11.16 16.08
C LEU A 82 8.05 -12.69 16.04
N ARG A 83 6.89 -13.34 16.23
CA ARG A 83 6.76 -14.78 15.98
C ARG A 83 6.94 -15.08 14.49
N LYS A 84 7.38 -16.29 14.14
CA LYS A 84 7.56 -16.72 12.74
C LYS A 84 6.35 -16.46 11.84
N SER A 85 5.13 -16.62 12.36
CA SER A 85 3.90 -16.29 11.62
C SER A 85 3.75 -14.78 11.35
N GLN A 86 4.09 -13.94 12.32
CA GLN A 86 4.03 -12.49 12.20
C GLN A 86 5.10 -11.95 11.25
N VAL A 87 6.31 -12.54 11.28
CA VAL A 87 7.35 -12.23 10.30
C VAL A 87 6.88 -12.59 8.89
N LYS A 88 6.27 -13.76 8.69
CA LYS A 88 5.71 -14.16 7.39
C LYS A 88 4.64 -13.19 6.89
N ASP A 89 3.73 -12.76 7.76
CA ASP A 89 2.69 -11.79 7.41
C ASP A 89 3.30 -10.42 7.03
N LEU A 90 4.32 -9.96 7.76
CA LEU A 90 5.05 -8.73 7.47
C LEU A 90 5.78 -8.81 6.12
N VAL A 91 6.48 -9.92 5.84
CA VAL A 91 7.17 -10.16 4.56
C VAL A 91 6.17 -10.18 3.40
N ASN A 92 5.01 -10.83 3.57
CA ASN A 92 3.97 -10.84 2.56
C ASN A 92 3.42 -9.44 2.31
N HIS A 93 3.21 -8.66 3.37
CA HIS A 93 2.73 -7.29 3.26
C HIS A 93 3.74 -6.39 2.55
N ALA A 94 5.01 -6.43 2.95
CA ALA A 94 6.09 -5.66 2.34
C ALA A 94 6.24 -6.00 0.84
N ASN A 95 6.20 -7.29 0.48
CA ASN A 95 6.26 -7.72 -0.91
C ASN A 95 5.05 -7.24 -1.74
N ALA A 96 3.85 -7.22 -1.15
CA ALA A 96 2.67 -6.67 -1.79
C ALA A 96 2.84 -5.16 -2.07
N VAL A 97 3.27 -4.37 -1.08
CA VAL A 97 3.50 -2.93 -1.23
C VAL A 97 4.57 -2.63 -2.28
N ILE A 98 5.68 -3.39 -2.30
CA ILE A 98 6.73 -3.27 -3.34
C ILE A 98 6.16 -3.54 -4.74
N LYS A 99 5.32 -4.57 -4.88
CA LYS A 99 4.68 -4.89 -6.16
C LYS A 99 3.73 -3.77 -6.58
N ASP A 100 2.96 -3.24 -5.63
CA ASP A 100 1.93 -2.24 -5.85
C ASP A 100 2.49 -0.90 -6.30
N TYR A 101 3.69 -0.53 -5.87
CA TYR A 101 4.40 0.66 -6.38
C TYR A 101 4.49 0.72 -7.91
N LYS A 102 4.60 -0.43 -8.60
CA LYS A 102 4.64 -0.46 -10.07
C LYS A 102 3.38 0.15 -10.69
N ASN A 103 2.24 0.06 -10.01
CA ASN A 103 0.98 0.67 -10.45
C ASN A 103 0.95 2.20 -10.28
N TYR A 104 1.82 2.74 -9.43
CA TYR A 104 1.95 4.18 -9.18
C TYR A 104 3.07 4.84 -9.98
N LYS A 105 3.96 4.06 -10.62
CA LYS A 105 5.16 4.58 -11.33
C LYS A 105 4.86 5.69 -12.35
N ASN A 106 3.72 5.64 -13.04
CA ASN A 106 3.32 6.67 -14.00
C ASN A 106 2.81 7.97 -13.34
N ILE A 107 2.37 7.90 -12.09
CA ILE A 107 1.88 9.04 -11.30
C ILE A 107 3.06 9.78 -10.65
N VAL A 108 4.08 9.03 -10.21
CA VAL A 108 5.18 9.51 -9.37
C VAL A 108 6.49 9.78 -10.13
N GLN A 109 6.47 9.92 -11.46
CA GLN A 109 7.66 9.91 -12.32
C GLN A 109 8.83 10.79 -11.83
N ASN A 110 8.54 12.00 -11.32
CA ASN A 110 9.57 12.94 -10.84
C ASN A 110 10.24 12.53 -9.52
N GLU A 111 9.62 11.66 -8.73
CA GLU A 111 10.12 11.18 -7.44
C GLU A 111 10.50 9.69 -7.49
N SER A 112 10.48 9.10 -8.69
CA SER A 112 10.66 7.66 -8.90
C SER A 112 11.97 7.13 -8.32
N TYR A 113 13.06 7.89 -8.39
CA TYR A 113 14.35 7.52 -7.79
C TYR A 113 14.28 7.36 -6.27
N PHE A 114 13.60 8.27 -5.58
CA PHE A 114 13.45 8.22 -4.12
C PHE A 114 12.66 6.98 -3.71
N PHE A 115 11.56 6.70 -4.41
CA PHE A 115 10.76 5.51 -4.15
C PHE A 115 11.50 4.20 -4.46
N GLU A 116 12.27 4.18 -5.55
CA GLU A 116 13.09 3.01 -5.92
C GLU A 116 14.17 2.74 -4.86
N ASP A 117 14.81 3.77 -4.32
CA ASP A 117 15.75 3.64 -3.18
C ASP A 117 15.08 3.06 -1.93
N LYS A 118 13.91 3.59 -1.54
CA LYS A 118 13.14 3.06 -0.40
C LYS A 118 12.74 1.60 -0.62
N ILE A 119 12.35 1.21 -1.83
CA ILE A 119 12.03 -0.18 -2.17
C ILE A 119 13.25 -1.08 -2.04
N LEU A 120 14.44 -0.62 -2.44
CA LEU A 120 15.68 -1.38 -2.25
C LEU A 120 15.97 -1.59 -0.77
N LEU A 121 15.77 -0.56 0.07
CA LEU A 121 15.91 -0.69 1.52
C LEU A 121 14.92 -1.69 2.10
N ILE A 122 13.63 -1.62 1.73
CA ILE A 122 12.62 -2.58 2.21
C ILE A 122 12.99 -4.01 1.79
N LYS A 123 13.44 -4.23 0.55
CA LYS A 123 13.90 -5.55 0.08
C LYS A 123 15.06 -6.08 0.91
N SER A 124 16.04 -5.22 1.23
CA SER A 124 17.18 -5.58 2.07
C SER A 124 16.74 -6.01 3.46
N GLU A 125 15.85 -5.25 4.11
CA GLU A 125 15.33 -5.63 5.43
C GLU A 125 14.49 -6.92 5.36
N VAL A 126 13.66 -7.10 4.32
CA VAL A 126 12.89 -8.34 4.11
C VAL A 126 13.81 -9.56 3.97
N MET A 127 14.95 -9.45 3.29
CA MET A 127 15.93 -10.54 3.20
C MET A 127 16.46 -10.92 4.58
N LYS A 128 16.85 -9.94 5.42
CA LYS A 128 17.29 -10.20 6.79
C LYS A 128 16.21 -10.87 7.64
N LEU A 129 14.93 -10.48 7.47
CA LEU A 129 13.81 -11.11 8.16
C LEU A 129 13.69 -12.60 7.79
N ILE A 130 13.87 -12.93 6.51
CA ILE A 130 13.80 -14.31 6.02
C ILE A 130 14.98 -15.13 6.56
N ASP A 131 16.20 -14.59 6.52
CA ASP A 131 17.40 -15.27 7.03
C ASP A 131 17.25 -15.57 8.53
N ASN A 132 16.63 -14.67 9.31
CA ASN A 132 16.35 -14.88 10.74
C ASN A 132 15.22 -15.89 11.02
N MET A 133 14.49 -16.36 10.01
CA MET A 133 13.43 -17.36 10.14
C MET A 133 13.91 -18.81 9.92
N GLU A 134 15.09 -18.99 9.32
CA GLU A 134 15.76 -20.28 9.13
C GLU A 134 16.44 -20.77 10.42
#